data_AF-A0A8K0NZZ4-F1
#
_entry.id   AF-A0A8K0NZZ4-F1
#
_cell.length_a   1.000
_cell.length_b   1.000
_cell.length_c   1.000
_cell.angle_alpha   90.00
_cell.angle_beta   90.00
_cell.angle_gamma   90.00
#
_symmetry.space_group_name_H-M   'P 1'
#
loop_
_entity.id
_entity.type
_entity.pdbx_description
1 polymer ?
#
loop_
_entity_poly.entity_id
_entity_poly.type
_entity_poly.pdbx_seq_one_letter_code
_entity_poly.pdbx_strand_id
1 'polypeptide(L)'
;MSLTFHSGTVFSWWELNEVCSDTDSPFLYSLPFQDSLDHQTGNCPYITIYMFNDKEFSSFLKFISRSGIIGLYITMVLVASKLIHHFCTGMSVTIMFTHLPNVDRILQLCYDIYLVRENREWYLEEDLYAKLLFLYRCPELLIKWSQPTVEAINAPSNQTTDLPRTDQSDEETVE
;
A
#
# COMPACT_ATOMS: atom_id res chain seq x y z
N MET A 1 14.13 38.07 -48.73
CA MET A 1 12.81 38.56 -48.25
C MET A 1 12.72 40.04 -48.52
N SER A 2 11.62 40.52 -49.10
CA SER A 2 11.39 41.94 -49.41
C SER A 2 10.03 42.39 -48.89
N LEU A 3 9.93 43.68 -48.56
CA LEU A 3 8.69 44.32 -48.14
C LEU A 3 8.25 45.31 -49.21
N THR A 4 7.04 45.13 -49.71
CA THR A 4 6.43 45.99 -50.73
C THR A 4 5.25 46.73 -50.11
N PHE A 5 5.19 48.04 -50.30
CA PHE A 5 4.10 48.86 -49.81
C PHE A 5 3.11 49.14 -50.94
N HIS A 6 1.87 48.75 -50.74
CA HIS A 6 0.79 49.03 -51.68
C HIS A 6 0.00 50.24 -51.17
N SER A 7 0.07 51.35 -51.91
CA SER A 7 -0.66 52.58 -51.61
C SER A 7 -1.92 52.66 -52.48
N GLY A 8 -3.08 52.46 -51.89
CA GLY A 8 -4.39 52.66 -52.52
C GLY A 8 -5.06 53.94 -52.04
N THR A 9 -6.07 54.40 -52.77
CA THR A 9 -6.83 55.62 -52.42
C THR A 9 -7.73 55.45 -51.20
N VAL A 10 -8.06 54.21 -50.82
CA VAL A 10 -8.98 53.86 -49.71
C VAL A 10 -8.29 53.05 -48.62
N PHE A 11 -7.31 52.21 -48.98
CA PHE A 11 -6.54 51.41 -48.03
C PHE A 11 -5.12 51.20 -48.55
N SER A 12 -4.19 51.08 -47.62
CA SER A 12 -2.78 50.76 -47.89
C SER A 12 -2.33 49.63 -46.97
N TRP A 13 -1.44 48.77 -47.48
CA TRP A 13 -0.94 47.61 -46.75
C TRP A 13 0.50 47.29 -47.14
N TRP A 14 1.14 46.50 -46.29
CA TRP A 14 2.43 45.91 -46.56
C TRP A 14 2.24 44.48 -47.04
N GLU A 15 2.87 44.15 -48.14
CA GLU A 15 2.98 42.79 -48.66
C GLU A 15 4.42 42.31 -48.49
N LEU A 16 4.53 41.10 -47.95
CA LEU A 16 5.79 40.47 -47.59
C LEU A 16 6.08 39.36 -48.57
N ASN A 17 7.17 39.51 -49.32
CA ASN A 17 7.57 38.56 -50.34
C ASN A 17 8.82 37.79 -49.89
N GLU A 18 8.75 36.46 -49.93
CA GLU A 18 9.92 35.60 -49.71
C GLU A 18 10.79 35.54 -50.96
N VAL A 19 12.09 35.36 -50.75
CA VAL A 19 13.05 35.09 -51.84
C VAL A 19 13.43 33.63 -51.70
N CYS A 20 13.01 32.82 -52.67
CA CYS A 20 13.23 31.37 -52.65
C CYS A 20 14.34 30.89 -53.56
N SER A 21 15.01 31.79 -54.27
CA SER A 21 16.17 31.49 -55.12
C SER A 21 17.44 31.40 -54.28
N ASP A 22 17.43 30.57 -53.24
CA ASP A 22 18.55 30.43 -52.31
C ASP A 22 19.22 29.07 -52.45
N THR A 23 20.40 29.03 -53.06
CA THR A 23 21.14 27.79 -53.35
C THR A 23 22.08 27.40 -52.19
N ASP A 24 22.19 28.25 -51.18
CA ASP A 24 23.25 28.15 -50.16
C ASP A 24 22.94 27.18 -49.01
N SER A 25 21.72 26.61 -48.98
CA SER A 25 21.27 25.69 -47.92
C SER A 25 20.67 24.39 -48.48
N PRO A 26 21.52 23.43 -48.93
CA PRO A 26 21.05 22.17 -49.54
C PRO A 26 20.16 21.33 -48.61
N PHE A 27 20.30 21.51 -47.29
CA PHE A 27 19.49 20.81 -46.29
C PHE A 27 18.01 21.23 -46.31
N LEU A 28 17.71 22.51 -46.59
CA LEU A 28 16.34 23.01 -46.56
C LEU A 28 15.47 22.46 -47.70
N TYR A 29 16.09 21.98 -48.78
CA TYR A 29 15.40 21.29 -49.89
C TYR A 29 14.86 19.92 -49.52
N SER A 30 15.37 19.29 -48.45
CA SER A 30 14.90 17.99 -47.99
C SER A 30 13.74 18.09 -46.98
N LEU A 31 13.34 19.31 -46.62
CA LEU A 31 12.26 19.52 -45.66
C LEU A 31 10.90 19.40 -46.36
N PRO A 32 9.92 18.77 -45.70
CA PRO A 32 8.56 18.68 -46.24
C PRO A 32 8.00 20.09 -46.45
N PHE A 33 7.22 20.27 -47.52
CA PHE A 33 6.59 21.52 -47.98
C PHE A 33 7.42 22.39 -48.95
N GLN A 34 8.73 22.14 -49.10
CA GLN A 34 9.58 22.88 -50.04
C GLN A 34 9.24 22.58 -51.52
N ASP A 35 8.81 21.34 -51.83
CA ASP A 35 8.51 20.88 -53.20
C ASP A 35 7.34 21.60 -53.89
N SER A 36 6.58 22.41 -53.16
CA SER A 36 5.44 23.19 -53.67
C SER A 36 5.80 24.60 -54.13
N LEU A 37 7.07 25.00 -53.97
CA LEU A 37 7.57 26.33 -54.31
C LEU A 37 8.23 26.29 -55.70
N ASP A 38 7.75 27.12 -56.62
CA ASP A 38 8.32 27.25 -57.95
C ASP A 38 9.66 28.00 -57.88
N HIS A 39 10.73 27.24 -57.65
CA HIS A 39 12.11 27.73 -57.61
C HIS A 39 12.58 28.25 -58.98
N GLN A 40 11.94 27.85 -60.09
CA GLN A 40 12.33 28.29 -61.43
C GLN A 40 11.74 29.66 -61.81
N THR A 41 10.55 30.00 -61.30
CA THR A 41 9.90 31.31 -61.53
C THR A 41 10.23 32.33 -60.42
N GLY A 42 10.82 31.89 -59.30
CA GLY A 42 11.19 32.77 -58.19
C GLY A 42 9.99 33.36 -57.45
N ASN A 43 8.81 32.76 -57.61
CA ASN A 43 7.55 33.25 -57.06
C ASN A 43 7.06 32.32 -55.95
N CYS A 44 7.13 32.79 -54.71
CA CYS A 44 6.74 32.03 -53.52
C CYS A 44 5.52 32.67 -52.85
N PRO A 45 4.32 32.06 -52.98
CA PRO A 45 3.08 32.65 -52.47
C PRO A 45 2.85 32.43 -50.96
N TYR A 46 3.70 31.65 -50.29
CA TYR A 46 3.56 31.32 -48.87
C TYR A 46 4.83 31.68 -48.11
N ILE A 47 4.67 32.18 -46.89
CA ILE A 47 5.76 32.35 -45.92
C ILE A 47 5.97 31.04 -45.15
N THR A 48 7.20 30.51 -45.14
CA THR A 48 7.51 29.24 -44.46
C THR A 48 8.38 29.47 -43.23
N ILE A 49 7.87 29.10 -42.05
CA ILE A 49 8.59 29.25 -40.78
C ILE A 49 8.88 27.87 -40.18
N TYR A 50 10.16 27.54 -40.05
CA TYR A 50 10.59 26.34 -39.34
C TYR A 50 10.76 26.63 -37.84
N MET A 51 9.96 25.98 -37.00
CA MET A 51 10.04 26.11 -35.53
C MET A 51 10.59 24.83 -34.91
N PHE A 52 11.71 24.97 -34.20
CA PHE A 52 12.27 23.91 -33.36
C PHE A 52 11.73 24.07 -31.95
N ASN A 53 10.70 23.29 -31.62
CA ASN A 53 10.10 23.29 -30.29
C ASN A 53 10.76 22.23 -29.43
N ASP A 54 11.50 22.67 -28.40
CA ASP A 54 12.01 21.76 -27.37
C ASP A 54 10.88 21.29 -26.46
N LYS A 55 10.95 20.00 -26.07
CA LYS A 55 9.95 19.41 -25.19
C LYS A 55 10.25 19.78 -23.73
N GLU A 56 9.45 20.69 -23.20
CA GLU A 56 9.49 21.08 -21.79
C GLU A 56 8.68 20.10 -20.92
N PHE A 57 9.30 19.55 -19.88
CA PHE A 57 8.60 18.75 -18.88
C PHE A 57 7.73 19.65 -17.96
N SER A 58 6.61 19.11 -17.50
CA SER A 58 5.76 19.77 -16.50
C SER A 58 6.55 20.10 -15.22
N SER A 59 6.22 21.24 -14.57
CA SER A 59 6.91 21.76 -13.40
C SER A 59 7.06 20.75 -12.25
N PHE A 60 6.10 19.84 -12.09
CA PHE A 60 6.15 18.78 -11.09
C PHE A 60 7.25 17.75 -11.37
N LEU A 61 7.40 17.33 -12.63
CA LEU A 61 8.44 16.38 -13.04
C LEU A 61 9.83 17.02 -12.93
N LYS A 62 9.93 18.31 -13.27
CA LYS A 62 11.16 19.09 -13.08
C LYS A 62 11.58 19.18 -11.61
N PHE A 63 10.62 19.35 -10.70
CA PHE A 63 10.87 19.36 -9.26
C PHE A 63 11.35 17.99 -8.74
N ILE A 64 10.69 16.91 -9.16
CA ILE A 64 11.06 15.54 -8.76
C ILE A 64 12.45 15.15 -9.29
N SER A 65 12.73 15.40 -10.57
CA SER A 65 14.02 15.05 -11.17
C SER A 65 15.20 15.85 -10.59
N ARG A 66 14.96 17.05 -10.06
CA ARG A 66 16.04 17.90 -9.52
C ARG A 66 16.49 17.48 -8.12
N SER A 67 15.56 17.22 -7.21
CA SER A 67 15.89 16.89 -5.81
C SER A 67 14.90 15.95 -5.13
N GLY A 68 13.81 15.57 -5.81
CA GLY A 68 12.81 14.65 -5.25
C GLY A 68 13.30 13.21 -5.14
N ILE A 69 14.21 12.77 -6.01
CA ILE A 69 14.70 11.38 -6.02
C ILE A 69 15.41 10.99 -4.71
N ILE A 70 16.23 11.88 -4.17
CA ILE A 70 16.93 11.62 -2.90
C ILE A 70 15.95 11.62 -1.73
N GLY A 71 14.97 12.52 -1.73
CA GLY A 71 13.90 12.54 -0.73
C GLY A 71 13.03 11.28 -0.80
N LEU A 72 12.69 10.82 -2.00
CA LEU A 72 11.94 9.59 -2.22
C LEU A 72 12.70 8.36 -1.72
N TYR A 73 14.01 8.28 -1.97
CA TYR A 73 14.85 7.22 -1.45
C TYR A 73 14.85 7.19 0.09
N ILE A 74 15.13 8.33 0.72
CA ILE A 74 15.19 8.44 2.19
C ILE A 74 13.83 8.12 2.81
N THR A 75 12.74 8.69 2.27
CA THR A 75 11.39 8.46 2.80
C THR A 75 10.96 7.00 2.67
N MET A 76 11.21 6.36 1.52
CA MET A 76 10.91 4.94 1.32
C MET A 76 11.69 4.06 2.32
N VAL A 77 12.99 4.32 2.49
CA VAL A 77 13.84 3.57 3.42
C VAL A 77 13.40 3.76 4.88
N LEU A 78 13.04 4.99 5.27
CA LEU A 78 12.53 5.28 6.61
C LEU A 78 11.18 4.61 6.87
N VAL A 79 10.26 4.65 5.91
CA VAL A 79 8.95 4.00 6.02
C VAL A 79 9.13 2.48 6.15
N ALA A 80 9.96 1.86 5.33
CA ALA A 80 10.26 0.43 5.43
C ALA A 80 10.87 0.08 6.79
N SER A 81 11.83 0.87 7.27
CA SER A 81 12.49 0.66 8.57
C SER A 81 11.52 0.79 9.74
N LYS A 82 10.64 1.80 9.69
CA LYS A 82 9.59 2.03 10.70
C LYS A 82 8.57 0.91 10.70
N LEU A 83 8.18 0.42 9.52
CA LEU A 83 7.22 -0.66 9.38
C LEU A 83 7.77 -1.97 9.97
N ILE A 84 9.00 -2.35 9.60
CA ILE A 84 9.68 -3.54 10.14
C ILE A 84 9.82 -3.42 11.66
N HIS A 85 10.27 -2.26 12.16
CA HIS A 85 10.39 -2.03 13.59
C HIS A 85 9.04 -2.13 14.32
N HIS A 86 7.98 -1.56 13.74
CA HIS A 86 6.64 -1.61 14.32
C HIS A 86 6.12 -3.04 14.46
N PHE A 87 6.36 -3.90 13.46
CA PHE A 87 6.01 -5.32 13.56
C PHE A 87 6.80 -6.03 14.67
N CYS A 88 8.12 -5.79 14.78
CA CYS A 88 8.94 -6.38 15.83
C CYS A 88 8.57 -5.89 17.25
N THR A 89 8.26 -4.59 17.41
CA THR A 89 7.82 -4.03 18.70
C THR A 89 6.41 -4.46 19.06
N GLY A 90 5.53 -4.69 18.08
CA GLY A 90 4.19 -5.23 18.33
C GLY A 90 4.22 -6.63 18.96
N MET A 91 5.26 -7.43 18.67
CA MET A 91 5.40 -8.77 19.25
C MET A 91 5.72 -8.75 20.75
N SER A 92 6.37 -7.71 21.28
CA SER A 92 6.80 -7.71 22.69
C SER A 92 5.64 -7.54 23.66
N VAL A 93 4.59 -6.81 23.27
CA VAL A 93 3.39 -6.59 24.09
C VAL A 93 2.59 -7.89 24.24
N THR A 94 2.63 -8.78 23.26
CA THR A 94 1.89 -10.05 23.30
C THR A 94 2.59 -11.15 24.10
N ILE A 95 3.89 -10.99 24.43
CA ILE A 95 4.70 -12.00 25.15
C ILE A 95 4.03 -12.43 26.46
N MET A 96 3.47 -11.47 27.20
CA MET A 96 2.78 -11.72 28.47
C MET A 96 1.59 -12.67 28.33
N PHE A 97 0.96 -12.72 27.15
CA PHE A 97 -0.22 -13.53 26.87
C PHE A 97 0.06 -14.77 26.02
N THR A 98 1.20 -14.84 25.32
CA THR A 98 1.56 -15.99 24.48
C THR A 98 2.38 -17.05 25.22
N HIS A 99 3.05 -16.69 26.32
CA HIS A 99 3.94 -17.60 27.06
C HIS A 99 3.38 -18.02 28.43
N LEU A 100 2.12 -18.47 28.49
CA LEU A 100 1.56 -19.05 29.72
C LEU A 100 1.77 -20.57 29.75
N PRO A 101 2.32 -21.14 30.85
CA PRO A 101 2.56 -22.59 30.97
C PRO A 101 1.29 -23.45 30.96
N ASN A 102 0.20 -23.05 31.63
CA ASN A 102 -1.11 -23.72 31.53
C ASN A 102 -2.25 -22.69 31.53
N VAL A 103 -3.12 -22.76 30.53
CA VAL A 103 -4.25 -21.83 30.34
C VAL A 103 -5.58 -22.36 30.87
N ASP A 104 -5.64 -23.62 31.30
CA ASP A 104 -6.89 -24.32 31.65
C ASP A 104 -7.65 -23.66 32.80
N ARG A 105 -6.95 -23.10 33.79
CA ARG A 105 -7.61 -22.40 34.91
C ARG A 105 -8.29 -21.09 34.48
N ILE A 106 -7.68 -20.39 33.52
CA ILE A 106 -8.26 -19.16 32.96
C ILE A 106 -9.44 -19.53 32.07
N LEU A 107 -9.31 -20.60 31.28
CA LEU A 107 -10.40 -21.15 30.46
C LEU A 107 -11.59 -21.56 31.34
N GLN A 108 -11.33 -22.24 32.46
CA GLN A 108 -12.35 -22.64 33.42
C GLN A 108 -13.06 -21.43 34.02
N LEU A 109 -12.34 -20.37 34.39
CA LEU A 109 -12.95 -19.13 34.86
C LEU A 109 -13.86 -18.48 33.79
N CYS A 110 -13.44 -18.49 32.52
CA CYS A 110 -14.27 -18.04 31.41
C CYS A 110 -15.54 -18.90 31.24
N TYR A 111 -15.42 -20.21 31.46
CA TYR A 111 -16.56 -21.13 31.41
C TYR A 111 -17.52 -20.91 32.58
N ASP A 112 -17.01 -20.66 33.78
CA ASP A 112 -17.82 -20.33 34.95
C ASP A 112 -18.61 -19.03 34.71
N ILE A 113 -17.98 -17.99 34.15
CA ILE A 113 -18.66 -16.75 33.75
C ILE A 113 -19.77 -17.03 32.72
N TYR A 114 -19.49 -17.89 31.72
CA TYR A 114 -20.48 -18.27 30.72
C TYR A 114 -21.71 -18.96 31.36
N LEU A 115 -21.47 -19.90 32.27
CA LEU A 115 -22.51 -20.67 32.94
C LEU A 115 -23.36 -19.79 33.87
N VAL A 116 -22.74 -18.86 34.60
CA VAL A 116 -23.42 -17.89 35.47
C VAL A 116 -24.30 -16.94 34.66
N ARG A 117 -23.84 -16.52 33.48
CA ARG A 117 -24.64 -15.73 32.53
C ARG A 117 -25.86 -16.50 32.04
N GLU A 118 -25.72 -17.80 31.76
CA GLU A 118 -26.85 -18.67 31.38
C GLU A 118 -27.90 -18.77 32.50
N ASN A 119 -27.45 -18.84 33.75
CA ASN A 119 -28.29 -18.89 34.94
C ASN A 119 -28.87 -17.53 35.36
N ARG A 120 -28.48 -16.42 34.72
CA ARG A 120 -28.90 -15.02 35.02
C ARG A 120 -28.56 -14.56 36.44
N GLU A 121 -27.46 -15.05 37.02
CA GLU A 121 -26.97 -14.61 38.33
C GLU A 121 -25.95 -13.47 38.20
N TRP A 122 -26.45 -12.25 37.94
CA TRP A 122 -25.63 -11.07 37.59
C TRP A 122 -24.60 -10.65 38.64
N TYR A 123 -24.94 -10.79 39.94
CA TYR A 123 -24.03 -10.41 41.02
C TYR A 123 -22.77 -11.29 41.04
N LEU A 124 -22.95 -12.59 40.79
CA LEU A 124 -21.83 -13.52 40.71
C LEU A 124 -21.01 -13.32 39.42
N GLU A 125 -21.68 -12.96 38.31
CA GLU A 125 -21.03 -12.60 37.06
C GLU A 125 -20.07 -11.41 37.24
N GLU A 126 -20.50 -10.35 37.93
CA GLU A 126 -19.66 -9.18 38.20
C GLU A 126 -18.41 -9.52 39.04
N ASP A 127 -18.57 -10.34 40.09
CA ASP A 127 -17.45 -10.76 40.94
C ASP A 127 -16.44 -11.63 40.17
N LEU A 128 -16.92 -12.58 39.36
CA LEU A 128 -16.07 -13.43 38.52
C LEU A 128 -15.35 -12.61 37.43
N TYR A 129 -16.05 -11.63 36.84
CA TYR A 129 -15.48 -10.76 35.83
C TYR A 129 -14.43 -9.80 36.41
N ALA A 130 -14.65 -9.29 37.62
CA ALA A 130 -13.66 -8.48 38.34
C ALA A 130 -12.37 -9.29 38.62
N LYS A 131 -12.50 -10.57 38.97
CA LYS A 131 -11.37 -11.49 39.15
C LYS A 131 -10.59 -11.70 37.84
N LEU A 132 -11.28 -11.89 36.72
CA LEU A 132 -10.66 -12.01 35.40
C LEU A 132 -9.92 -10.72 35.01
N LEU A 133 -10.54 -9.56 35.19
CA LEU A 133 -9.95 -8.27 34.87
C LEU A 133 -8.69 -7.99 35.71
N PHE A 134 -8.75 -8.29 37.02
CA PHE A 134 -7.61 -8.15 37.92
C PHE A 134 -6.44 -9.05 37.52
N LEU A 135 -6.74 -10.29 37.11
CA LEU A 135 -5.74 -11.24 36.61
C LEU A 135 -5.02 -10.70 35.36
N TYR A 136 -5.76 -10.19 34.37
CA TYR A 136 -5.17 -9.64 33.13
C TYR A 136 -4.42 -8.32 33.35
N ARG A 137 -4.77 -7.55 34.38
CA ARG A 137 -4.08 -6.30 34.72
C ARG A 137 -2.76 -6.53 35.47
N CYS A 138 -2.58 -7.68 36.11
CA CYS A 138 -1.42 -8.01 36.94
C CYS A 138 -0.62 -9.20 36.38
N PRO A 139 0.47 -8.97 35.60
CA PRO A 139 1.27 -10.05 35.02
C PRO A 139 1.82 -11.05 36.03
N GLU A 140 2.18 -10.59 37.22
CA GLU A 140 2.73 -11.45 38.27
C GLU A 140 1.73 -12.48 38.79
N LEU A 141 0.45 -12.11 38.86
CA LEU A 141 -0.62 -13.00 39.29
C LEU A 141 -0.98 -13.99 38.19
N LEU A 142 -1.03 -13.52 36.94
CA LEU A 142 -1.31 -14.34 35.77
C LEU A 142 -0.29 -15.48 35.63
N ILE A 143 1.01 -15.20 35.83
CA ILE A 143 2.06 -16.25 35.82
C ILE A 143 1.84 -17.25 36.95
N LYS A 144 1.67 -16.78 38.20
CA LYS A 144 1.44 -17.67 39.36
C LYS A 144 0.18 -18.53 39.20
N TRP A 145 -0.87 -17.98 38.59
CA TRP A 145 -2.11 -18.70 38.31
C TRP A 145 -1.96 -19.74 37.21
N SER A 146 -1.15 -19.47 36.19
CA SER A 146 -0.90 -20.39 35.09
C SER A 146 0.11 -21.50 35.43
N GLN A 147 0.89 -21.36 36.50
CA GLN A 147 1.85 -22.40 36.90
C GLN A 147 1.13 -23.70 37.29
N PRO A 148 1.62 -24.86 36.81
CA PRO A 148 1.10 -26.15 37.24
C PRO A 148 1.28 -26.26 38.76
N THR A 149 0.21 -26.59 39.48
CA THR A 149 0.38 -27.02 40.87
C THR A 149 1.20 -28.30 40.87
N VAL A 150 2.16 -28.39 41.80
CA VAL A 150 3.08 -29.52 41.95
C VAL A 150 2.35 -30.88 42.03
N GLU A 151 1.08 -30.87 42.41
CA GLU A 151 0.18 -32.03 42.40
C GLU A 151 0.00 -32.69 41.02
N ALA A 152 0.04 -31.92 39.93
CA ALA A 152 0.00 -32.47 38.57
C ALA A 152 1.34 -33.11 38.14
N ILE A 153 2.45 -32.71 38.75
CA ILE A 153 3.80 -33.25 38.48
C ILE A 153 4.02 -34.55 39.29
N ASN A 154 3.40 -34.65 40.46
CA ASN A 154 3.50 -35.82 41.35
C ASN A 154 2.37 -36.84 41.17
N ALA A 155 1.45 -36.62 40.22
CA ALA A 155 0.44 -37.61 39.88
C ALA A 155 1.17 -38.84 39.30
N PRO A 156 1.14 -40.02 39.97
CA PRO A 156 1.74 -41.21 39.42
C PRO A 156 1.01 -41.55 38.12
N SER A 157 1.77 -41.66 37.03
CA SER A 157 1.32 -42.27 35.79
C SER A 157 1.06 -43.76 36.06
N ASN A 158 -0.08 -44.09 36.66
CA ASN A 158 -0.60 -45.45 36.76
C ASN A 158 -2.08 -45.38 37.09
N GLN A 159 -2.89 -45.22 36.05
CA GLN A 159 -4.11 -46.01 35.87
C GLN A 159 -4.62 -45.79 34.45
N THR A 160 -4.34 -46.77 33.59
CA THR A 160 -5.32 -47.23 32.62
C THR A 160 -6.60 -47.52 33.39
N THR A 161 -7.59 -46.64 33.26
CA THR A 161 -8.98 -46.98 33.55
C THR A 161 -9.74 -46.71 32.28
N ASP A 162 -9.91 -47.81 31.54
CA ASP A 162 -10.87 -47.98 30.47
C ASP A 162 -12.20 -47.32 30.83
N LEU A 163 -12.68 -46.41 29.98
CA LEU A 163 -14.12 -46.19 29.85
C LEU A 163 -14.65 -47.31 28.93
N PRO A 164 -15.68 -48.07 29.31
CA PRO A 164 -16.17 -49.17 28.50
C PRO A 164 -16.79 -48.69 27.19
N ARG A 165 -16.33 -49.33 26.12
CA ARG A 165 -16.93 -49.47 24.80
C ARG A 165 -18.42 -49.85 24.92
N THR A 166 -19.30 -49.05 24.35
CA THR A 166 -20.63 -49.51 23.93
C THR A 166 -20.45 -50.09 22.52
N ASP A 167 -20.33 -51.41 22.41
CA ASP A 167 -20.35 -52.11 21.13
C ASP A 167 -21.80 -52.28 20.64
N GLN A 168 -22.00 -51.87 19.39
CA GLN A 168 -22.74 -52.55 18.33
C GLN A 168 -24.02 -53.32 18.69
N SER A 169 -25.15 -52.79 18.22
CA SER A 169 -26.21 -53.61 17.63
C SER A 169 -25.95 -53.72 16.13
N ASP A 170 -25.74 -54.95 15.68
CA ASP A 170 -25.51 -55.37 14.30
C ASP A 170 -26.69 -55.08 13.35
N GLU A 171 -26.34 -54.78 12.10
CA GLU A 171 -26.83 -55.44 10.87
C GLU A 171 -28.32 -55.34 10.49
N GLU A 172 -28.60 -54.52 9.46
CA GLU A 172 -29.54 -54.91 8.39
C GLU A 172 -29.23 -54.14 7.09
N THR A 173 -28.55 -54.81 6.16
CA THR A 173 -28.64 -54.56 4.71
C THR A 173 -29.64 -55.56 4.14
N VAL A 174 -30.79 -55.09 3.67
CA VAL A 174 -31.61 -55.78 2.66
C VAL A 174 -32.23 -54.72 1.73
N GLU A 175 -31.91 -54.90 0.43
CA GLU A 175 -32.42 -54.27 -0.80
C GLU A 175 -31.98 -52.84 -1.17
#